data_AF-A0A971RI52-F1
#
_entry.id   AF-A0A971RI52-F1
#
_cell.length_a   1.000
_cell.length_b   1.000
_cell.length_c   1.000
_cell.angle_alpha   90.00
_cell.angle_beta   90.00
_cell.angle_gamma   90.00
#
_symmetry.space_group_name_H-M   'P 1'
#
loop_
_entity.id
_entity.type
_entity.pdbx_description
1 polymer ?
#
loop_
_entity_poly.entity_id
_entity_poly.type
_entity_poly.pdbx_seq_one_letter_code
_entity_poly.pdbx_strand_id
1 'polypeptide(L)'
;MTDIVYLVALVLLPLFLPVLVVSSILGSGSWVLARLKSTLTLDEERGLAEQGLLWVSIISPFLYFIALGVIVWRGHSISLTSDGLRMFFSISTLPLGALSLSLPLSVLVSRLHATKQTAKQIKITNQKNNIDLFHSHRKELFGYFGQIGEVEYLDCLVGKFKVHPRVHKNFFIGKPEDGVPQINTEAFEDIERELSSARWQLDSIIRDVNPQLTYSFYIANFCSTIYRLSEKLGLPEIYVELAERSILVPTRLNGKEEMELLTVGKTTDEAVAAYRYAKSYYHNLCDFAGKEPVHAEDDNLKYIEMGGRFRKIKEEKVIERLHKNEIQQATEAKA
;
A
#
# COMPACT_ATOMS: atom_id res chain seq x y z
N MET A 1 -34.03 -59.40 14.41
CA MET A 1 -34.02 -58.24 13.49
C MET A 1 -34.60 -56.98 14.15
N THR A 2 -35.70 -57.09 14.89
CA THR A 2 -36.34 -55.97 15.62
C THR A 2 -35.42 -55.26 16.61
N ASP A 3 -34.63 -56.00 17.40
CA ASP A 3 -33.77 -55.39 18.43
C ASP A 3 -32.60 -54.59 17.84
N ILE A 4 -32.09 -55.01 16.68
CA ILE A 4 -31.07 -54.27 15.92
C ILE A 4 -31.66 -52.96 15.42
N VAL A 5 -32.91 -52.96 14.94
CA VAL A 5 -33.59 -51.74 14.49
C VAL A 5 -33.82 -50.79 15.66
N TYR A 6 -34.24 -51.29 16.82
CA TYR A 6 -34.39 -50.47 18.03
C TYR A 6 -33.07 -49.89 18.52
N LEU A 7 -31.98 -50.65 18.46
CA LEU A 7 -30.65 -50.19 18.83
C LEU A 7 -30.16 -49.09 17.88
N VAL A 8 -30.30 -49.30 16.57
CA VAL A 8 -29.94 -48.31 15.54
C VAL A 8 -30.76 -47.02 15.73
N ALA A 9 -32.07 -47.15 15.97
CA ALA A 9 -32.93 -46.01 16.24
C ALA A 9 -32.52 -45.26 17.51
N LEU A 10 -32.19 -45.97 18.60
CA LEU A 10 -31.74 -45.40 19.87
C LEU A 10 -30.44 -44.60 19.72
N VAL A 11 -29.52 -45.06 18.88
CA VAL A 11 -28.23 -44.39 18.66
C VAL A 11 -28.38 -43.20 17.70
N LEU A 12 -29.12 -43.35 16.61
CA LEU A 12 -29.12 -42.37 15.52
C LEU A 12 -30.19 -41.27 15.68
N LEU A 13 -31.38 -41.59 16.20
CA LEU A 13 -32.47 -40.62 16.31
C LEU A 13 -32.12 -39.42 17.21
N PRO A 14 -31.51 -39.59 18.40
CA PRO A 14 -31.15 -38.47 19.26
C PRO A 14 -30.13 -37.50 18.63
N LEU A 15 -29.40 -37.93 17.60
CA LEU A 15 -28.45 -37.09 16.86
C LEU A 15 -29.08 -36.45 15.61
N PHE A 16 -29.83 -37.21 14.81
CA PHE A 16 -30.39 -36.70 13.57
C PHE A 16 -31.62 -35.80 13.78
N LEU A 17 -32.45 -36.09 14.79
CA LEU A 17 -33.67 -35.33 15.03
C LEU A 17 -33.37 -33.85 15.40
N PRO A 18 -32.42 -33.54 16.30
CA PRO A 18 -32.01 -32.17 16.56
C PRO A 18 -31.48 -31.47 15.31
N VAL A 19 -30.65 -32.16 14.52
CA VAL A 19 -30.09 -31.59 13.28
C VAL A 19 -31.22 -31.21 12.32
N LEU A 20 -32.20 -32.08 12.09
CA LEU A 20 -33.33 -31.80 11.19
C LEU A 20 -34.22 -30.66 11.71
N VAL A 21 -34.56 -30.67 13.00
CA VAL A 21 -35.41 -29.64 13.62
C VAL A 21 -34.71 -28.28 13.60
N VAL A 22 -33.46 -28.23 14.05
CA VAL A 22 -32.67 -26.98 14.08
C VAL A 22 -32.41 -26.49 12.66
N SER A 23 -32.14 -27.36 11.69
CA SER A 23 -32.02 -26.95 10.28
C SER A 23 -33.30 -26.41 9.67
N SER A 24 -34.45 -26.86 10.13
CA SER A 24 -35.73 -26.33 9.66
C SER A 24 -36.00 -24.91 10.18
N ILE A 25 -35.55 -24.62 11.40
CA ILE A 25 -35.80 -23.35 12.09
C ILE A 25 -34.71 -22.31 11.78
N LEU A 26 -33.44 -22.69 11.91
CA LEU A 26 -32.27 -21.79 11.82
C LEU A 26 -31.46 -21.96 10.53
N GLY A 27 -31.71 -23.02 9.76
CA GLY A 27 -30.97 -23.30 8.53
C GLY A 27 -31.31 -22.32 7.41
N SER A 28 -30.28 -21.76 6.78
CA SER A 28 -30.38 -20.87 5.63
C SER A 28 -30.16 -21.62 4.31
N GLY A 29 -30.89 -21.23 3.26
CA GLY A 29 -30.82 -21.81 1.92
C GLY A 29 -32.13 -22.40 1.41
N SER A 30 -32.27 -22.50 0.09
CA SER A 30 -33.49 -22.97 -0.60
C SER A 30 -33.61 -24.50 -0.65
N TRP A 31 -32.51 -25.23 -0.49
CA TRP A 31 -32.47 -26.70 -0.54
C TRP A 31 -32.15 -27.29 0.84
N VAL A 32 -32.70 -28.48 1.12
CA VAL A 32 -32.53 -29.19 2.41
C VAL A 32 -31.06 -29.40 2.77
N LEU A 33 -30.22 -29.80 1.81
CA LEU A 33 -28.79 -30.00 2.02
C LEU A 33 -28.05 -28.70 2.36
N ALA A 34 -28.46 -27.57 1.78
CA ALA A 34 -27.89 -26.27 2.09
C ALA A 34 -28.23 -25.84 3.53
N ARG A 35 -29.49 -26.09 3.95
CA ARG A 35 -29.93 -25.83 5.32
C ARG A 35 -29.16 -26.67 6.33
N LEU A 36 -29.01 -27.98 6.09
CA LEU A 36 -28.20 -28.88 6.93
C LEU A 36 -26.75 -28.41 7.03
N LYS A 37 -26.13 -28.08 5.90
CA LYS A 37 -24.77 -27.55 5.86
C LYS A 37 -24.64 -26.26 6.66
N SER A 38 -25.58 -25.33 6.51
CA SER A 38 -25.58 -24.05 7.24
C SER A 38 -25.71 -24.24 8.75
N THR A 39 -26.49 -25.23 9.20
CA THR A 39 -26.69 -25.54 10.62
C THR A 39 -25.43 -26.12 11.26
N LEU A 40 -24.69 -26.95 10.52
CA LEU A 40 -23.48 -27.61 11.00
C LEU A 40 -22.20 -26.77 10.78
N THR A 41 -22.32 -25.62 10.12
CA THR A 41 -21.21 -24.70 9.88
C THR A 41 -21.36 -23.48 10.76
N LEU A 42 -20.27 -23.06 11.42
CA LEU A 42 -20.28 -21.83 12.20
C LEU A 42 -20.17 -20.62 11.28
N ASP A 43 -20.99 -19.60 11.53
CA ASP A 43 -20.95 -18.31 10.83
C ASP A 43 -20.39 -17.23 11.76
N GLU A 44 -19.35 -16.54 11.31
CA GLU A 44 -18.67 -15.48 12.06
C GLU A 44 -19.46 -14.17 12.12
N GLU A 45 -20.41 -13.97 11.20
CA GLU A 45 -21.21 -12.74 11.11
C GLU A 45 -22.48 -12.78 11.98
N ARG A 46 -22.89 -13.98 12.41
CA ARG A 46 -24.08 -14.22 13.22
C ARG A 46 -23.76 -14.40 14.70
N GLY A 47 -24.72 -14.06 15.55
CA GLY A 47 -24.59 -14.28 17.00
C GLY A 47 -24.45 -15.76 17.37
N LEU A 48 -23.85 -16.06 18.53
CA LEU A 48 -23.66 -17.45 18.98
C LEU A 48 -25.00 -18.19 19.15
N ALA A 49 -26.04 -17.51 19.65
CA ALA A 49 -27.37 -18.09 19.84
C ALA A 49 -28.09 -18.42 18.52
N GLU A 50 -27.67 -17.81 17.41
CA GLU A 50 -28.21 -18.06 16.06
C GLU A 50 -27.51 -19.25 15.38
N GLN A 51 -26.45 -19.80 15.99
CA GLN A 51 -25.72 -20.92 15.44
C GLN A 51 -26.47 -22.23 15.68
N GLY A 52 -26.85 -22.90 14.59
CA GLY A 52 -27.51 -24.19 14.68
C GLY A 52 -26.69 -25.25 15.43
N LEU A 53 -25.37 -25.24 15.25
CA LEU A 53 -24.46 -26.18 15.91
C LEU A 53 -24.50 -26.07 17.44
N LEU A 54 -24.75 -24.88 17.99
CA LEU A 54 -24.93 -24.70 19.44
C LEU A 54 -26.15 -25.48 19.92
N TRP A 55 -27.30 -25.31 19.26
CA TRP A 55 -28.52 -25.99 19.64
C TRP A 55 -28.44 -27.49 19.44
N VAL A 56 -27.80 -27.96 18.36
CA VAL A 56 -27.52 -29.40 18.17
C VAL A 56 -26.65 -29.93 19.31
N SER A 57 -25.65 -29.18 19.77
CA SER A 57 -24.76 -29.57 20.87
C SER A 57 -25.46 -29.68 22.24
N ILE A 58 -26.58 -28.98 22.42
CA ILE A 58 -27.38 -28.98 23.66
C ILE A 58 -28.50 -30.02 23.58
N ILE A 59 -29.24 -30.03 22.46
CA ILE A 59 -30.43 -30.85 22.30
C ILE A 59 -30.06 -32.33 22.11
N SER A 60 -28.97 -32.66 21.42
CA SER A 60 -28.62 -34.08 21.19
C SER A 60 -28.30 -34.82 22.50
N PRO A 61 -27.44 -34.29 23.40
CA PRO A 61 -27.25 -34.86 24.74
C PRO A 61 -28.54 -34.97 25.56
N PHE A 62 -29.44 -33.98 25.45
CA PHE A 62 -30.73 -34.01 26.12
C PHE A 62 -31.65 -35.12 25.59
N LEU A 63 -31.70 -35.34 24.27
CA LEU A 63 -32.47 -36.45 23.71
C LEU A 63 -31.87 -37.81 24.07
N TYR A 64 -30.54 -37.93 24.15
CA TYR A 64 -29.90 -39.15 24.66
C TYR A 64 -30.27 -39.42 26.13
N PHE A 65 -30.35 -38.39 26.97
CA PHE A 65 -30.82 -38.53 28.35
C PHE A 65 -32.24 -39.10 28.42
N ILE A 66 -33.17 -38.58 27.63
CA ILE A 66 -34.54 -39.09 27.59
C ILE A 66 -34.59 -40.51 27.03
N ALA A 67 -33.90 -40.77 25.91
CA ALA A 67 -33.94 -42.06 25.23
C ALA A 67 -33.35 -43.19 26.10
N LEU A 68 -32.19 -42.95 26.73
CA LEU A 68 -31.58 -43.88 27.67
C LEU A 68 -32.37 -43.98 28.97
N GLY A 69 -32.92 -42.85 29.45
CA GLY A 69 -33.78 -42.76 30.62
C GLY A 69 -35.00 -43.68 30.51
N VAL A 70 -35.73 -43.61 29.40
CA VAL A 70 -36.90 -44.46 29.13
C VAL A 70 -36.59 -45.95 29.22
N ILE A 71 -35.34 -46.38 28.99
CA ILE A 71 -34.91 -47.78 29.12
C ILE A 71 -34.64 -48.11 30.59
N VAL A 72 -33.84 -47.30 31.29
CA VAL A 72 -33.42 -47.59 32.67
C VAL A 72 -34.52 -47.35 33.70
N TRP A 73 -35.51 -46.49 33.40
CA TRP A 73 -36.63 -46.20 34.29
C TRP A 73 -37.78 -47.21 34.16
N ARG A 74 -37.72 -48.16 33.22
CA ARG A 74 -38.78 -49.18 33.10
C ARG A 74 -38.92 -49.96 34.40
N GLY A 75 -40.15 -50.15 34.85
CA GLY A 75 -40.46 -50.88 36.08
C GLY A 75 -40.25 -50.08 37.38
N HIS A 76 -39.85 -48.81 37.30
CA HIS A 76 -39.73 -47.94 38.48
C HIS A 76 -40.90 -46.94 38.55
N SER A 77 -41.23 -46.49 39.76
CA SER A 77 -42.22 -45.43 40.01
C SER A 77 -41.55 -44.19 40.58
N ILE A 78 -42.17 -43.02 40.36
CA ILE A 78 -41.63 -41.75 40.84
C ILE A 78 -41.82 -41.67 42.36
N SER A 79 -40.71 -41.51 43.09
CA SER A 79 -40.70 -41.27 44.53
C SER A 79 -39.79 -40.09 44.85
N LEU A 80 -40.36 -39.05 45.47
CA LEU A 80 -39.65 -37.82 45.85
C LEU A 80 -39.04 -37.88 47.26
N THR A 81 -38.78 -39.10 47.76
CA THR A 81 -38.08 -39.32 49.03
C THR A 81 -36.57 -39.33 48.84
N SER A 82 -35.81 -39.22 49.93
CA SER A 82 -34.34 -39.36 49.90
C SER A 82 -33.91 -40.66 49.20
N ASP A 83 -34.55 -41.78 49.52
CA ASP A 83 -34.22 -43.08 48.92
C ASP A 83 -34.62 -43.15 47.45
N GLY A 84 -35.75 -42.53 47.08
CA GLY A 84 -36.18 -42.39 45.70
C GLY A 84 -35.18 -41.61 44.84
N LEU A 85 -34.67 -40.49 45.34
CA LEU A 85 -33.64 -39.69 44.65
C LEU A 85 -32.30 -40.44 44.55
N ARG A 86 -31.86 -41.13 45.61
CA ARG A 86 -30.64 -41.96 45.57
C ARG A 86 -30.75 -43.06 44.51
N MET A 87 -31.90 -43.74 44.44
CA MET A 87 -32.17 -44.75 43.42
C MET A 87 -32.16 -44.14 42.02
N PHE A 88 -32.82 -43.00 41.82
CA PHE A 88 -32.83 -42.29 40.53
C PHE A 88 -31.42 -41.97 40.04
N PHE A 89 -30.55 -41.41 40.90
CA PHE A 89 -29.16 -41.13 40.54
C PHE A 89 -28.40 -42.40 40.17
N SER A 90 -28.57 -43.47 40.96
CA SER A 90 -27.90 -44.76 40.71
C SER A 90 -28.28 -45.33 39.34
N ILE A 91 -29.58 -45.44 39.04
CA ILE A 91 -30.05 -46.03 37.77
C ILE A 91 -29.84 -45.10 36.57
N SER A 92 -29.80 -43.78 36.79
CA SER A 92 -29.67 -42.78 35.73
C SER A 92 -28.23 -42.34 35.47
N THR A 93 -27.23 -43.04 36.02
CA THR A 93 -25.80 -42.70 35.86
C THR A 93 -25.44 -42.49 34.38
N LEU A 94 -25.83 -43.40 33.49
CA LEU A 94 -25.55 -43.30 32.06
C LEU A 94 -26.36 -42.17 31.37
N PRO A 95 -27.70 -42.07 31.53
CA PRO A 95 -28.46 -40.92 31.03
C PRO A 95 -27.90 -39.56 31.50
N LEU A 96 -27.57 -39.42 32.77
CA LEU A 96 -27.03 -38.19 33.35
C LEU A 96 -25.63 -37.88 32.79
N GLY A 97 -24.81 -38.92 32.59
CA GLY A 97 -23.54 -38.79 31.87
C GLY A 97 -23.73 -38.27 30.45
N ALA A 98 -24.71 -38.78 29.71
CA ALA A 98 -25.05 -38.27 28.38
C ALA A 98 -25.51 -36.80 28.44
N LEU A 99 -26.42 -36.45 29.34
CA LEU A 99 -26.88 -35.07 29.54
C LEU A 99 -25.71 -34.12 29.84
N SER A 100 -24.77 -34.58 30.67
CA SER A 100 -23.62 -33.77 31.08
C SER A 100 -22.78 -33.29 29.90
N LEU A 101 -22.78 -33.99 28.76
CA LEU A 101 -22.06 -33.61 27.53
C LEU A 101 -22.60 -32.32 26.89
N SER A 102 -23.83 -31.90 27.21
CA SER A 102 -24.39 -30.62 26.77
C SER A 102 -23.50 -29.43 27.16
N LEU A 103 -22.90 -29.47 28.36
CA LEU A 103 -22.03 -28.42 28.86
C LEU A 103 -20.69 -28.35 28.08
N PRO A 104 -19.84 -29.39 28.03
CA PRO A 104 -18.56 -29.31 27.31
C PRO A 104 -18.76 -29.13 25.81
N LEU A 105 -19.81 -29.68 25.20
CA LEU A 105 -20.05 -29.49 23.76
C LEU A 105 -20.50 -28.06 23.44
N SER A 106 -21.40 -27.46 24.22
CA SER A 106 -21.80 -26.06 24.01
C SER A 106 -20.65 -25.08 24.25
N VAL A 107 -19.79 -25.35 25.25
CA VAL A 107 -18.56 -24.59 25.49
C VAL A 107 -17.60 -24.73 24.31
N LEU A 108 -17.40 -25.93 23.78
CA LEU A 108 -16.54 -26.16 22.61
C LEU A 108 -17.05 -25.37 21.39
N VAL A 109 -18.34 -25.43 21.09
CA VAL A 109 -18.96 -24.68 19.98
C VAL A 109 -18.76 -23.18 20.17
N SER A 110 -18.99 -22.67 21.39
CA SER A 110 -18.75 -21.26 21.73
C SER A 110 -17.30 -20.82 21.49
N ARG A 111 -16.32 -21.64 21.89
CA ARG A 111 -14.88 -21.35 21.67
C ARG A 111 -14.48 -21.39 20.21
N LEU A 112 -15.02 -22.34 19.43
CA LEU A 112 -14.78 -22.41 17.99
C LEU A 112 -15.37 -21.19 17.27
N HIS A 113 -16.58 -20.77 17.65
CA HIS A 113 -17.22 -19.58 17.10
C HIS A 113 -16.42 -18.30 17.42
N ALA A 114 -16.06 -18.10 18.68
CA ALA A 114 -15.24 -16.96 19.10
C ALA A 114 -13.89 -16.89 18.39
N THR A 115 -13.22 -18.03 18.20
CA THR A 115 -11.96 -18.12 17.44
C THR A 115 -12.16 -17.66 15.99
N LYS A 116 -13.23 -18.10 15.34
CA LYS A 116 -13.55 -17.72 13.96
C LYS A 116 -13.85 -16.23 13.83
N GLN A 117 -14.65 -15.66 14.74
CA GLN A 117 -14.91 -14.22 14.81
C GLN A 117 -13.63 -13.42 15.00
N THR A 118 -12.76 -13.86 15.91
CA THR A 118 -11.47 -13.21 16.16
C THR A 118 -10.59 -13.22 14.90
N ALA A 119 -10.52 -14.35 14.19
CA ALA A 119 -9.77 -14.44 12.94
C ALA A 119 -10.30 -13.47 11.86
N LYS A 120 -11.62 -13.36 11.71
CA LYS A 120 -12.25 -12.39 10.79
C LYS A 120 -11.97 -10.95 11.20
N GLN A 121 -12.06 -10.64 12.49
CA GLN A 121 -11.75 -9.32 13.01
C GLN A 121 -10.28 -8.94 12.77
N ILE A 122 -9.34 -9.86 12.99
CA ILE A 122 -7.92 -9.65 12.66
C ILE A 122 -7.76 -9.33 11.18
N LYS A 123 -8.42 -10.09 10.29
CA LYS A 123 -8.37 -9.84 8.85
C LYS A 123 -8.88 -8.44 8.47
N ILE A 124 -10.05 -8.04 8.98
CA ILE A 124 -10.63 -6.72 8.71
C ILE A 124 -9.75 -5.61 9.26
N THR A 125 -9.25 -5.75 10.49
CA THR A 125 -8.35 -4.80 11.11
C THR A 125 -7.05 -4.65 10.33
N ASN A 126 -6.45 -5.76 9.87
CA ASN A 126 -5.24 -5.72 9.05
C ASN A 126 -5.50 -5.01 7.71
N GLN A 127 -6.62 -5.29 7.03
CA GLN A 127 -6.99 -4.60 5.81
C GLN A 127 -7.15 -3.10 6.02
N LYS A 128 -7.85 -2.69 7.09
CA LYS A 128 -8.00 -1.28 7.45
C LYS A 128 -6.66 -0.63 7.77
N ASN A 129 -5.85 -1.27 8.60
CA ASN A 129 -4.52 -0.77 8.98
C ASN A 129 -3.64 -0.57 7.75
N ASN A 130 -3.67 -1.50 6.79
CA ASN A 130 -2.90 -1.36 5.56
C ASN A 130 -3.32 -0.14 4.74
N ILE A 131 -4.63 0.04 4.54
CA ILE A 131 -5.17 1.21 3.83
C ILE A 131 -4.77 2.51 4.56
N ASP A 132 -4.93 2.55 5.88
CA ASP A 132 -4.59 3.70 6.71
C ASP A 132 -3.09 4.02 6.64
N LEU A 133 -2.22 3.01 6.68
CA LEU A 133 -0.76 3.17 6.55
C LEU A 133 -0.37 3.70 5.17
N PHE A 134 -0.95 3.19 4.08
CA PHE A 134 -0.69 3.66 2.72
C PHE A 134 -1.04 5.14 2.56
N HIS A 135 -2.24 5.53 2.99
CA HIS A 135 -2.70 6.91 2.89
C HIS A 135 -1.96 7.84 3.84
N SER A 136 -1.59 7.37 5.04
CA SER A 136 -0.79 8.13 5.98
C SER A 136 0.60 8.41 5.43
N HIS A 137 1.32 7.39 4.93
CA HIS A 137 2.63 7.58 4.29
C HIS A 137 2.55 8.62 3.16
N ARG A 138 1.53 8.52 2.30
CA ARG A 138 1.32 9.49 1.23
C ARG A 138 1.09 10.90 1.78
N LYS A 139 0.22 11.06 2.79
CA LYS A 139 -0.07 12.35 3.43
C LYS A 139 1.17 12.95 4.08
N GLU A 140 1.97 12.14 4.77
CA GLU A 140 3.22 12.58 5.40
C GLU A 140 4.23 13.07 4.35
N LEU A 141 4.32 12.45 3.17
CA LEU A 141 5.15 12.98 2.07
C LEU A 141 4.73 14.41 1.70
N PHE A 142 3.43 14.65 1.50
CA PHE A 142 2.93 16.01 1.21
C PHE A 142 3.19 16.98 2.36
N GLY A 143 3.02 16.52 3.60
CA GLY A 143 3.26 17.31 4.81
C GLY A 143 4.73 17.71 4.96
N TYR A 144 5.64 16.75 4.80
CA TYR A 144 7.08 16.94 4.88
C TYR A 144 7.56 18.02 3.89
N PHE A 145 7.20 17.88 2.62
CA PHE A 145 7.53 18.86 1.59
C PHE A 145 6.84 20.22 1.80
N GLY A 146 5.60 20.21 2.32
CA GLY A 146 4.87 21.43 2.66
C GLY A 146 5.53 22.27 3.76
N GLN A 147 6.36 21.67 4.62
CA GLN A 147 7.12 22.39 5.65
C GLN A 147 8.31 23.16 5.08
N ILE A 148 8.83 22.78 3.91
CA ILE A 148 9.95 23.46 3.25
C ILE A 148 9.50 24.83 2.73
N GLY A 149 8.30 24.89 2.16
CA GLY A 149 7.74 26.13 1.60
C GLY A 149 8.43 26.57 0.31
N GLU A 150 8.60 27.88 0.15
CA GLU A 150 9.21 28.48 -1.04
C GLU A 150 10.68 28.83 -0.79
N VAL A 151 11.55 28.45 -1.72
CA VAL A 151 12.99 28.73 -1.67
C VAL A 151 13.40 29.46 -2.94
N GLU A 152 14.05 30.62 -2.78
CA GLU A 152 14.59 31.40 -3.87
C GLU A 152 15.99 30.92 -4.27
N TYR A 153 16.19 30.68 -5.57
CA TYR A 153 17.45 30.26 -6.16
C TYR A 153 17.99 31.35 -7.07
N LEU A 154 19.09 31.97 -6.66
CA LEU A 154 19.87 32.94 -7.45
C LEU A 154 19.03 34.13 -7.97
N ASP A 155 17.96 34.49 -7.26
CA ASP A 155 17.04 35.59 -7.58
C ASP A 155 16.35 35.44 -8.96
N CYS A 156 16.31 34.22 -9.52
CA CYS A 156 15.77 33.97 -10.86
C CYS A 156 14.76 32.80 -10.94
N LEU A 157 14.68 31.98 -9.90
CA LEU A 157 13.77 30.84 -9.79
C LEU A 157 13.30 30.67 -8.34
N VAL A 158 12.00 30.53 -8.12
CA VAL A 158 11.42 30.21 -6.81
C VAL A 158 10.90 28.79 -6.84
N GLY A 159 11.49 27.89 -6.05
CA GLY A 159 11.04 26.50 -5.92
C GLY A 159 10.00 26.39 -4.81
N LYS A 160 8.77 25.93 -5.13
CA LYS A 160 7.64 25.91 -4.17
C LYS A 160 7.52 24.62 -3.35
N PHE A 161 8.38 23.64 -3.62
CA PHE A 161 8.41 22.30 -2.99
C PHE A 161 7.03 21.61 -2.86
N LYS A 162 6.07 21.93 -3.73
CA LYS A 162 4.75 21.30 -3.72
C LYS A 162 4.83 19.95 -4.44
N VAL A 163 4.58 18.87 -3.70
CA VAL A 163 4.66 17.52 -4.28
C VAL A 163 3.58 17.33 -5.34
N HIS A 164 4.00 16.99 -6.56
CA HIS A 164 3.07 16.56 -7.59
C HIS A 164 2.53 15.16 -7.24
N PRO A 165 1.20 14.87 -7.36
CA PRO A 165 0.63 13.59 -6.94
C PRO A 165 1.25 12.34 -7.58
N ARG A 166 1.89 12.47 -8.74
CA ARG A 166 2.61 11.39 -9.43
C ARG A 166 3.96 11.03 -8.78
N VAL A 167 4.58 11.94 -8.02
CA VAL A 167 5.85 11.66 -7.33
C VAL A 167 5.68 10.47 -6.40
N HIS A 168 4.63 10.47 -5.56
CA HIS A 168 4.36 9.32 -4.68
C HIS A 168 4.21 8.01 -5.47
N LYS A 169 3.50 8.04 -6.59
CA LYS A 169 3.30 6.86 -7.46
C LYS A 169 4.59 6.38 -8.16
N ASN A 170 5.46 7.30 -8.55
CA ASN A 170 6.68 6.99 -9.30
C ASN A 170 7.77 6.43 -8.37
N PHE A 171 7.90 6.99 -7.17
CA PHE A 171 8.99 6.71 -6.23
C PHE A 171 8.62 5.69 -5.15
N PHE A 172 7.34 5.38 -4.97
CA PHE A 172 6.88 4.39 -4.00
C PHE A 172 5.92 3.37 -4.64
N ILE A 173 6.27 2.09 -4.54
CA ILE A 173 5.57 0.95 -5.13
C ILE A 173 4.69 0.30 -4.06
N GLY A 174 3.46 -0.02 -4.41
CA GLY A 174 2.56 -0.78 -3.55
C GLY A 174 1.10 -0.42 -3.80
N LYS A 175 0.20 -1.26 -3.28
CA LYS A 175 -1.23 -0.97 -3.25
C LYS A 175 -1.67 -0.62 -1.83
N PRO A 176 -2.80 0.07 -1.66
CA PRO A 176 -3.37 0.32 -0.33
C PRO A 176 -3.57 -0.95 0.49
N GLU A 177 -3.83 -2.08 -0.17
CA GLU A 177 -4.01 -3.39 0.47
C GLU A 177 -2.73 -3.94 1.12
N ASP A 178 -1.56 -3.48 0.70
CA ASP A 178 -0.25 -3.98 1.15
C ASP A 178 0.31 -3.21 2.35
N GLY A 179 -0.26 -2.04 2.66
CA GLY A 179 0.21 -1.20 3.77
C GLY A 179 1.21 -0.13 3.35
N VAL A 180 2.33 -0.05 4.06
CA VAL A 180 3.37 0.94 3.78
C VAL A 180 3.99 0.65 2.40
N PRO A 181 4.00 1.64 1.48
CA PRO A 181 4.65 1.50 0.19
C PRO A 181 6.14 1.19 0.31
N GLN A 182 6.65 0.40 -0.62
CA GLN A 182 8.09 0.14 -0.76
C GLN A 182 8.73 1.22 -1.63
N ILE A 183 10.02 1.48 -1.42
CA ILE A 183 10.78 2.44 -2.22
C ILE A 183 11.05 1.86 -3.60
N ASN A 184 10.82 2.66 -4.65
CA ASN A 184 11.21 2.31 -6.01
C ASN A 184 12.70 2.64 -6.23
N THR A 185 13.60 1.73 -5.83
CA THR A 185 15.05 1.95 -5.91
C THR A 185 15.52 2.35 -7.31
N GLU A 186 14.97 1.72 -8.36
CA GLU A 186 15.31 2.03 -9.76
C GLU A 186 14.98 3.48 -10.13
N ALA A 187 13.82 3.99 -9.69
CA ALA A 187 13.45 5.39 -9.96
C ALA A 187 14.38 6.38 -9.24
N PHE A 188 14.82 6.08 -8.02
CA PHE A 188 15.80 6.93 -7.32
C PHE A 188 17.15 6.92 -8.05
N GLU A 189 17.66 5.74 -8.41
CA GLU A 189 18.93 5.59 -9.12
C GLU A 189 18.93 6.27 -10.51
N ASP A 190 17.80 6.26 -11.20
CA ASP A 190 17.61 6.94 -12.47
C ASP A 190 17.70 8.47 -12.33
N ILE A 191 17.02 9.06 -11.34
CA ILE A 191 17.16 10.50 -11.03
C ILE A 191 18.60 10.84 -10.66
N GLU A 192 19.22 10.02 -9.83
CA GLU A 192 20.58 10.25 -9.38
C GLU A 192 21.59 10.27 -10.55
N ARG A 193 21.44 9.32 -11.49
CA ARG A 193 22.24 9.28 -12.72
C ARG A 193 22.03 10.52 -13.60
N GLU A 194 20.79 10.97 -13.71
CA GLU A 194 20.46 12.18 -14.48
C GLU A 194 21.01 13.45 -13.83
N LEU A 195 20.92 13.58 -12.50
CA LEU A 195 21.51 14.69 -11.75
C LEU A 195 23.03 14.72 -11.92
N SER A 196 23.69 13.57 -11.80
CA SER A 196 25.14 13.46 -12.04
C SER A 196 25.53 13.84 -13.46
N SER A 197 24.74 13.41 -14.45
CA SER A 197 24.95 13.76 -15.86
C SER A 197 24.76 15.27 -16.08
N ALA A 198 23.69 15.86 -15.55
CA ALA A 198 23.44 17.29 -15.64
C ALA A 198 24.55 18.11 -14.99
N ARG A 199 25.07 17.67 -13.83
CA ARG A 199 26.20 18.30 -13.14
C ARG A 199 27.45 18.33 -14.01
N TRP A 200 27.81 17.19 -14.61
CA TRP A 200 28.99 17.08 -15.48
C TRP A 200 28.85 17.90 -16.77
N GLN A 201 27.66 17.90 -17.37
CA GLN A 201 27.37 18.71 -18.54
C GLN A 201 27.48 20.20 -18.21
N LEU A 202 26.93 20.63 -17.08
CA LEU A 202 26.98 22.01 -16.63
C LEU A 202 28.41 22.47 -16.32
N ASP A 203 29.24 21.63 -15.69
CA ASP A 203 30.68 21.90 -15.50
C ASP A 203 31.40 22.11 -16.83
N SER A 204 31.17 21.20 -17.78
CA SER A 204 31.78 21.24 -19.11
C SER A 204 31.42 22.51 -19.88
N ILE A 205 30.16 22.97 -19.75
CA ILE A 205 29.66 24.19 -20.38
C ILE A 205 30.24 25.44 -19.70
N ILE A 206 30.17 25.55 -18.38
CA ILE A 206 30.64 26.73 -17.64
C ILE A 206 32.14 26.94 -17.82
N ARG A 207 32.91 25.85 -17.84
CA ARG A 207 34.36 25.89 -18.09
C ARG A 207 34.73 26.02 -19.56
N ASP A 208 33.78 25.78 -20.47
CA ASP A 208 33.98 25.76 -21.92
C ASP A 208 35.11 24.79 -22.33
N VAL A 209 35.10 23.57 -21.75
CA VAL A 209 36.19 22.59 -21.89
C VAL A 209 36.42 22.20 -23.35
N ASN A 210 35.34 22.08 -24.13
CA ASN A 210 35.40 21.83 -25.57
C ASN A 210 34.45 22.79 -26.31
N PRO A 211 34.94 23.97 -26.72
CA PRO A 211 34.13 25.03 -27.34
C PRO A 211 33.33 24.58 -28.57
N GLN A 212 33.85 23.62 -29.33
CA GLN A 212 33.19 23.10 -30.54
C GLN A 212 31.95 22.26 -30.21
N LEU A 213 31.91 21.64 -29.03
CA LEU A 213 30.79 20.80 -28.58
C LEU A 213 29.91 21.51 -27.55
N THR A 214 30.33 22.66 -27.01
CA THR A 214 29.62 23.39 -25.95
C THR A 214 28.15 23.68 -26.32
N TYR A 215 27.86 24.09 -27.55
CA TYR A 215 26.49 24.31 -28.02
C TYR A 215 25.63 23.04 -27.92
N SER A 216 26.11 21.93 -28.48
CA SER A 216 25.42 20.64 -28.46
C SER A 216 25.27 20.09 -27.04
N PHE A 217 26.29 20.25 -26.19
CA PHE A 217 26.20 19.87 -24.78
C PHE A 217 25.20 20.71 -23.99
N TYR A 218 25.08 22.00 -24.29
CA TYR A 218 24.06 22.84 -23.65
C TYR A 218 22.65 22.44 -24.08
N ILE A 219 22.36 22.45 -25.39
CA ILE A 219 20.99 22.24 -25.89
C ILE A 219 20.59 20.76 -25.79
N ALA A 220 21.32 19.87 -26.46
CA ALA A 220 20.90 18.48 -26.62
C ALA A 220 21.03 17.66 -25.34
N ASN A 221 22.03 17.97 -24.49
CA ASN A 221 22.31 17.19 -23.31
C ASN A 221 21.78 17.84 -22.03
N PHE A 222 22.29 19.02 -21.66
CA PHE A 222 21.93 19.66 -20.39
C PHE A 222 20.47 20.07 -20.34
N CYS A 223 19.98 20.82 -21.33
CA CYS A 223 18.61 21.32 -21.31
C CYS A 223 17.59 20.18 -21.34
N SER A 224 17.78 19.20 -22.24
CA SER A 224 16.96 17.99 -22.31
C SER A 224 16.96 17.20 -20.99
N THR A 225 18.10 17.10 -20.31
CA THR A 225 18.21 16.37 -19.04
C THR A 225 17.48 17.10 -17.91
N ILE A 226 17.59 18.42 -17.81
CA ILE A 226 16.89 19.21 -16.79
C ILE A 226 15.37 19.14 -16.98
N TYR A 227 14.86 19.25 -18.20
CA TYR A 227 13.42 19.11 -18.43
C TYR A 227 12.92 17.71 -18.07
N ARG A 228 13.63 16.66 -18.49
CA ARG A 228 13.29 15.28 -18.13
C ARG A 228 13.32 15.05 -16.61
N LEU A 229 14.33 15.55 -15.92
CA LEU A 229 14.41 15.53 -14.45
C LEU A 229 13.20 16.23 -13.82
N SER A 230 12.87 17.43 -14.30
CA SER A 230 11.77 18.22 -13.75
C SER A 230 10.41 17.55 -13.96
N GLU A 231 10.19 16.86 -15.08
CA GLU A 231 8.96 16.10 -15.31
C GLU A 231 8.86 14.88 -14.40
N LYS A 232 9.97 14.14 -14.22
CA LYS A 232 10.02 12.96 -13.34
C LYS A 232 9.80 13.33 -11.87
N LEU A 233 10.39 14.44 -11.43
CA LEU A 233 10.26 14.99 -10.08
C LEU A 233 8.99 15.83 -9.89
N GLY A 234 8.29 16.19 -10.97
CA GLY A 234 7.05 16.96 -10.92
C GLY A 234 7.26 18.41 -10.49
N LEU A 235 8.24 19.10 -11.08
CA LEU A 235 8.66 20.47 -10.79
C LEU A 235 8.15 21.48 -11.86
N PRO A 236 6.89 21.95 -11.78
CA PRO A 236 6.30 22.86 -12.76
C PRO A 236 7.03 24.20 -12.86
N GLU A 237 7.74 24.61 -11.81
CA GLU A 237 8.57 25.82 -11.80
C GLU A 237 9.68 25.75 -12.87
N ILE A 238 10.09 24.54 -13.28
CA ILE A 238 11.05 24.32 -14.37
C ILE A 238 10.31 24.08 -15.70
N TYR A 239 9.46 23.05 -15.80
CA TYR A 239 8.86 22.67 -17.09
C TYR A 239 7.68 23.56 -17.55
N VAL A 240 7.20 24.48 -16.70
CA VAL A 240 6.18 25.49 -17.05
C VAL A 240 6.78 26.89 -16.90
N GLU A 241 7.09 27.32 -15.68
CA GLU A 241 7.41 28.74 -15.41
C GLU A 241 8.76 29.17 -16.01
N LEU A 242 9.81 28.34 -15.88
CA LEU A 242 11.08 28.61 -16.54
C LEU A 242 10.99 28.38 -18.06
N ALA A 243 10.22 27.37 -18.50
CA ALA A 243 9.99 27.07 -19.91
C ALA A 243 9.39 28.24 -20.70
N GLU A 244 8.49 29.03 -20.10
CA GLU A 244 7.94 30.25 -20.73
C GLU A 244 8.99 31.32 -21.04
N ARG A 245 10.10 31.32 -20.29
CA ARG A 245 11.23 32.24 -20.48
C ARG A 245 12.31 31.66 -21.39
N SER A 246 12.22 30.39 -21.73
CA SER A 246 13.20 29.68 -22.56
C SER A 246 13.00 29.94 -24.06
N ILE A 247 14.00 29.56 -24.86
CA ILE A 247 13.97 29.69 -26.31
C ILE A 247 13.90 28.29 -26.94
N LEU A 248 13.00 28.14 -27.90
CA LEU A 248 12.83 26.91 -28.66
C LEU A 248 13.80 26.93 -29.85
N VAL A 249 14.74 25.97 -29.88
CA VAL A 249 15.87 25.96 -30.79
C VAL A 249 15.77 24.78 -31.77
N PRO A 250 15.76 25.03 -33.10
CA PRO A 250 15.82 23.95 -34.07
C PRO A 250 17.18 23.26 -34.00
N THR A 251 17.16 21.95 -33.80
CA THR A 251 18.35 21.12 -33.60
C THR A 251 18.30 19.91 -34.52
N ARG A 252 19.39 19.68 -35.26
CA ARG A 252 19.59 18.45 -36.05
C ARG A 252 20.50 17.49 -35.28
N LEU A 253 19.94 16.37 -34.82
CA LEU A 253 20.70 15.30 -34.18
C LEU A 253 20.97 14.18 -35.20
N ASN A 254 22.24 13.96 -35.55
CA ASN A 254 22.77 12.77 -36.23
C ASN A 254 21.84 12.13 -37.28
N GLY A 255 21.43 12.90 -38.31
CA GLY A 255 20.68 12.38 -39.46
C GLY A 255 19.19 12.06 -39.20
N LYS A 256 18.64 12.45 -38.04
CA LYS A 256 17.19 12.44 -37.79
C LYS A 256 16.53 13.74 -38.26
N GLU A 257 15.21 13.71 -38.39
CA GLU A 257 14.36 14.88 -38.65
C GLU A 257 14.71 16.04 -37.70
N GLU A 258 14.55 17.27 -38.20
CA GLU A 258 14.70 18.47 -37.37
C GLU A 258 13.76 18.38 -36.17
N MET A 259 14.33 18.53 -34.97
CA MET A 259 13.57 18.58 -33.73
C MET A 259 13.80 19.92 -33.04
N GLU A 260 12.80 20.34 -32.29
CA GLU A 260 12.85 21.57 -31.52
C GLU A 260 13.15 21.24 -30.07
N LEU A 261 14.24 21.80 -29.54
CA LEU A 261 14.66 21.61 -28.16
C LEU A 261 14.59 22.94 -27.43
N LEU A 262 14.05 22.92 -26.21
CA LEU A 262 13.88 24.10 -25.39
C LEU A 262 15.15 24.33 -24.54
N THR A 263 15.64 25.57 -24.48
CA THR A 263 16.74 25.94 -23.57
C THR A 263 16.27 25.90 -22.11
N VAL A 264 17.18 25.86 -21.14
CA VAL A 264 16.85 26.09 -19.72
C VAL A 264 17.18 27.54 -19.40
N GLY A 265 16.18 28.41 -19.54
CA GLY A 265 16.35 29.86 -19.45
C GLY A 265 17.26 30.43 -20.54
N LYS A 266 17.78 31.63 -20.31
CA LYS A 266 18.70 32.37 -21.19
C LYS A 266 20.05 32.66 -20.54
N THR A 267 20.17 32.41 -19.24
CA THR A 267 21.33 32.80 -18.44
C THR A 267 21.96 31.61 -17.74
N THR A 268 23.25 31.75 -17.40
CA THR A 268 23.95 30.74 -16.58
C THR A 268 23.30 30.60 -15.20
N ASP A 269 22.78 31.69 -14.64
CA ASP A 269 22.13 31.69 -13.33
C ASP A 269 20.84 30.86 -13.34
N GLU A 270 20.00 30.99 -14.37
CA GLU A 270 18.78 30.17 -14.53
C GLU A 270 19.09 28.68 -14.69
N ALA A 271 20.11 28.34 -15.49
CA ALA A 271 20.56 26.95 -15.66
C ALA A 271 21.04 26.33 -14.34
N VAL A 272 21.86 27.06 -13.58
CA VAL A 272 22.36 26.62 -12.27
C VAL A 272 21.21 26.55 -11.25
N ALA A 273 20.30 27.52 -11.26
CA ALA A 273 19.14 27.53 -10.37
C ALA A 273 18.23 26.31 -10.59
N ALA A 274 17.91 25.99 -11.85
CA ALA A 274 17.10 24.81 -12.19
C ALA A 274 17.76 23.50 -11.71
N TYR A 275 19.07 23.35 -11.93
CA TYR A 275 19.82 22.21 -11.43
C TYR A 275 19.80 22.11 -9.89
N ARG A 276 20.07 23.22 -9.19
CA ARG A 276 20.07 23.26 -7.72
C ARG A 276 18.71 22.94 -7.13
N TYR A 277 17.63 23.46 -7.74
CA TYR A 277 16.28 23.16 -7.31
C TYR A 277 15.96 21.68 -7.48
N ALA A 278 16.21 21.10 -8.66
CA ALA A 278 15.98 19.67 -8.91
C ALA A 278 16.79 18.78 -7.95
N LYS A 279 18.07 19.10 -7.72
CA LYS A 279 18.93 18.40 -6.75
C LYS A 279 18.37 18.48 -5.34
N SER A 280 18.02 19.69 -4.88
CA SER A 280 17.50 19.92 -3.54
C SER A 280 16.17 19.19 -3.31
N TYR A 281 15.27 19.20 -4.30
CA TYR A 281 14.03 18.43 -4.24
C TYR A 281 14.31 16.92 -4.13
N TYR A 282 15.22 16.38 -4.93
CA TYR A 282 15.61 14.97 -4.86
C TYR A 282 16.22 14.60 -3.49
N HIS A 283 17.07 15.45 -2.91
CA HIS A 283 17.64 15.20 -1.59
C HIS A 283 16.57 15.12 -0.51
N ASN A 284 15.60 16.04 -0.49
CA ASN A 284 14.46 15.98 0.42
C ASN A 284 13.62 14.72 0.20
N LEU A 285 13.51 14.24 -1.04
CA LEU A 285 12.82 12.98 -1.35
C LEU A 285 13.60 11.76 -0.81
N CYS A 286 14.93 11.77 -0.90
CA CYS A 286 15.81 10.77 -0.31
C CYS A 286 15.70 10.75 1.22
N ASP A 287 15.75 11.93 1.85
CA ASP A 287 15.63 12.08 3.31
C ASP A 287 14.28 11.53 3.81
N PHE A 288 13.18 11.87 3.14
CA PHE A 288 11.87 11.31 3.45
C PHE A 288 11.83 9.78 3.26
N ALA A 289 12.48 9.27 2.21
CA ALA A 289 12.57 7.83 1.94
C ALA A 289 13.57 7.10 2.86
N GLY A 290 14.33 7.81 3.70
CA GLY A 290 15.40 7.21 4.52
C GLY A 290 16.54 6.63 3.67
N LYS A 291 16.78 7.17 2.47
CA LYS A 291 17.86 6.76 1.57
C LYS A 291 18.98 7.79 1.64
N GLU A 292 20.22 7.33 1.80
CA GLU A 292 21.38 8.20 1.57
C GLU A 292 21.64 8.34 0.06
N PRO A 293 21.79 9.57 -0.46
CA PRO A 293 22.22 9.76 -1.85
C PRO A 293 23.62 9.13 -2.04
N VAL A 294 23.79 8.34 -3.09
CA VAL A 294 24.96 7.49 -3.32
C VAL A 294 26.19 8.31 -3.73
N HIS A 295 26.01 9.48 -4.32
CA HIS A 295 27.12 10.31 -4.75
C HIS A 295 27.74 11.15 -3.63
N ALA A 296 28.95 10.75 -3.25
CA ALA A 296 29.92 11.60 -2.57
C ALA A 296 30.07 12.94 -3.31
N GLU A 297 30.02 14.04 -2.56
CA GLU A 297 30.30 15.38 -3.07
C GLU A 297 31.68 15.40 -3.75
N ASP A 298 31.73 15.52 -5.08
CA ASP A 298 33.00 15.82 -5.75
C ASP A 298 33.35 17.27 -5.41
N ASP A 299 34.35 17.45 -4.55
CA ASP A 299 34.81 18.76 -4.09
C ASP A 299 35.10 19.72 -5.26
N ASN A 300 35.49 19.20 -6.42
CA ASN A 300 35.76 19.98 -7.62
C ASN A 300 34.51 20.57 -8.27
N LEU A 301 33.33 20.02 -7.97
CA LEU A 301 32.04 20.43 -8.56
C LEU A 301 31.16 21.21 -7.58
N LYS A 302 31.59 21.35 -6.30
CA LYS A 302 30.87 22.13 -5.26
C LYS A 302 30.54 23.56 -5.65
N TYR A 303 31.32 24.17 -6.56
CA TYR A 303 31.09 25.54 -7.03
C TYR A 303 29.79 25.70 -7.84
N ILE A 304 29.29 24.61 -8.45
CA ILE A 304 28.00 24.56 -9.16
C ILE A 304 26.88 24.38 -8.15
N GLU A 305 27.12 23.61 -7.10
CA GLU A 305 26.11 23.20 -6.13
C GLU A 305 25.82 24.29 -5.09
N MET A 306 26.82 25.11 -4.74
CA MET A 306 26.70 26.14 -3.70
C MET A 306 27.38 27.46 -4.06
N GLY A 307 26.82 28.56 -3.54
CA GLY A 307 27.37 29.91 -3.68
C GLY A 307 27.34 30.46 -5.11
N GLY A 308 28.13 31.50 -5.39
CA GLY A 308 28.19 32.19 -6.69
C GLY A 308 29.51 32.01 -7.44
N ARG A 309 30.36 31.04 -7.05
CA ARG A 309 31.71 30.88 -7.62
C ARG A 309 31.70 30.58 -9.12
N PHE A 310 30.68 29.88 -9.62
CA PHE A 310 30.51 29.59 -11.04
C PHE A 310 30.48 30.86 -11.91
N ARG A 311 29.99 32.00 -11.39
CA ARG A 311 29.94 33.29 -12.11
C ARG A 311 31.33 33.87 -12.41
N LYS A 312 32.38 33.41 -11.72
CA LYS A 312 33.76 33.94 -11.82
C LYS A 312 34.71 33.03 -12.61
N ILE A 313 34.23 31.89 -13.12
CA ILE A 313 35.09 30.92 -13.82
C ILE A 313 35.54 31.44 -15.18
N LYS A 314 34.64 32.14 -15.88
CA LYS A 314 34.92 32.85 -17.13
C LYS A 314 34.36 34.27 -17.02
N GLU A 315 35.11 35.25 -17.53
CA GLU A 315 34.65 36.65 -17.58
C GLU A 315 33.44 36.79 -18.52
N GLU A 316 33.49 36.15 -19.69
CA GLU A 316 32.33 36.02 -20.57
C GLU A 316 31.55 34.76 -20.20
N LYS A 317 30.29 34.93 -19.77
CA LYS A 317 29.43 33.81 -19.42
C LYS A 317 29.02 33.05 -20.68
N VAL A 318 29.34 31.75 -20.68
CA VAL A 318 29.25 30.89 -21.87
C VAL A 318 27.82 30.72 -22.37
N ILE A 319 26.84 30.52 -21.49
CA ILE A 319 25.44 30.35 -21.89
C ILE A 319 24.91 31.63 -22.54
N GLU A 320 25.18 32.79 -21.95
CA GLU A 320 24.78 34.08 -22.49
C GLU A 320 25.44 34.36 -23.85
N ARG A 321 26.70 33.94 -24.05
CA ARG A 321 27.38 33.97 -25.35
C ARG A 321 26.65 33.08 -26.38
N LEU A 322 26.31 31.85 -26.00
CA LEU A 322 25.56 30.92 -26.86
C LEU A 322 24.21 31.50 -27.28
N HIS A 323 23.51 32.17 -26.37
CA HIS A 323 22.22 32.82 -26.64
C HIS A 323 22.35 33.99 -27.64
N LYS A 324 23.41 34.79 -27.54
CA LYS A 324 23.66 35.94 -28.43
C LYS A 324 24.17 35.56 -29.83
N ASN A 325 24.82 34.41 -29.96
CA ASN A 325 25.50 34.02 -31.20
C ASN A 325 24.80 32.82 -31.84
N GLU A 326 25.12 31.60 -31.39
CA GLU A 326 24.71 30.35 -32.05
C GLU A 326 23.19 30.13 -32.02
N ILE A 327 22.53 30.39 -30.88
CA ILE A 327 21.08 30.17 -30.71
C ILE A 327 20.27 31.23 -31.48
N GLN A 328 20.71 32.49 -31.46
CA GLN A 328 20.08 33.55 -32.23
C GLN A 328 20.15 33.24 -33.74
N GLN A 329 21.33 32.85 -34.24
CA GLN A 329 21.48 32.43 -35.64
C GLN A 329 20.60 31.23 -36.01
N ALA A 330 20.52 30.23 -35.13
CA ALA A 330 19.70 29.03 -35.38
C ALA A 330 18.20 29.35 -35.42
N THR A 331 17.72 30.29 -34.60
CA THR A 331 16.31 30.69 -34.56
C THR A 331 15.94 31.60 -35.73
N GLU A 332 16.83 32.51 -36.14
CA GLU A 332 16.65 33.37 -37.31
C GLU A 332 16.69 32.59 -38.63
N ALA A 333 17.53 31.56 -38.75
CA ALA A 333 17.62 30.72 -39.95
C ALA A 333 16.34 29.91 -40.26
N LYS A 334 15.41 29.85 -39.30
CA LYS A 334 14.11 29.16 -39.41
C LYS A 334 12.94 30.12 -39.65
N ALA A 335 13.08 31.40 -39.29
CA ALA A 335 12.03 32.41 -39.41
C ALA A 335 11.84 32.88 -40.87
#